data_AF-A0A150WMF1-F1
#
_entry.id   AF-A0A150WMF1-F1
#
_cell.length_a   1.000
_cell.length_b   1.000
_cell.length_c   1.000
_cell.angle_alpha   90.00
_cell.angle_beta   90.00
_cell.angle_gamma   90.00
#
_symmetry.space_group_name_H-M   'P 1'
#
loop_
_entity.id
_entity.type
_entity.pdbx_description
1 polymer ?
#
loop_
_entity_poly.entity_id
_entity_poly.type
_entity_poly.pdbx_seq_one_letter_code
_entity_poly.pdbx_strand_id
1 'polypeptide(L)'
;MRRGIFLKLMKTFIFLLSLTLVIFTQIGCQKEEPVTRQQVLSEGFSLMDQGRWDEAISYFQDVLDHDPHYHVKLALASAYAGRAGIKIEQIYQFSVVKEVPVPKIEMKGLALDKQTSATLENLAKYLEHWNKIPDVQGKSRADILSALKTLENENEPGVRLYSAVLRIVNVKSTISQGVENFNLRLQSKKKICTQDLKPYVNWSGKVFESLILLTSDLELAFPEQKKNYEEIRVKIDDVVNQVSNLSWPVSNQCY
;
A
#
# COMPACT_ATOMS: atom_id res chain seq x y z
N MET A 1 -16.13 -28.63 80.97
CA MET A 1 -15.11 -28.03 80.07
C MET A 1 -15.45 -28.03 78.56
N ARG A 2 -16.36 -28.87 78.03
CA ARG A 2 -16.62 -28.96 76.57
C ARG A 2 -17.43 -27.80 75.93
N ARG A 3 -18.16 -26.98 76.70
CA ARG A 3 -18.97 -25.87 76.14
C ARG A 3 -18.16 -24.67 75.63
N GLY A 4 -16.94 -24.47 76.12
CA GLY A 4 -16.10 -23.32 75.73
C GLY A 4 -15.46 -23.44 74.34
N ILE A 5 -15.19 -24.67 73.89
CA ILE A 5 -14.50 -24.92 72.61
C ILE A 5 -15.47 -24.74 71.43
N PHE A 6 -16.72 -25.18 71.58
CA PHE A 6 -17.76 -25.05 70.55
C PHE A 6 -18.08 -23.59 70.22
N LEU A 7 -18.11 -22.72 71.24
CA LEU A 7 -18.37 -21.29 71.05
C LEU A 7 -17.23 -20.56 70.33
N LYS A 8 -15.97 -21.01 70.50
CA LYS A 8 -14.82 -20.45 69.77
C LYS A 8 -14.85 -20.85 68.29
N LEU A 9 -15.11 -22.13 67.98
CA LEU A 9 -15.23 -22.64 66.61
C LEU A 9 -16.35 -21.94 65.82
N MET A 10 -17.51 -21.71 66.45
CA MET A 10 -18.64 -21.04 65.79
C MET A 10 -18.31 -19.57 65.47
N LYS A 11 -17.60 -18.86 66.34
CA LYS A 11 -17.16 -17.47 66.10
C LYS A 11 -16.15 -17.38 64.96
N THR A 12 -15.20 -18.31 64.88
CA THR A 12 -14.21 -18.35 63.80
C THR A 12 -14.87 -18.66 62.45
N PHE A 13 -15.86 -19.56 62.43
CA PHE A 13 -16.59 -19.90 61.20
C PHE A 13 -17.46 -18.74 60.71
N ILE A 14 -18.16 -18.03 61.59
CA ILE A 14 -18.95 -16.84 61.24
C ILE A 14 -18.02 -15.73 60.72
N PHE A 15 -16.84 -15.55 61.33
CA PHE A 15 -15.87 -14.56 60.87
C PHE A 15 -15.34 -14.89 59.46
N LEU A 16 -14.98 -16.16 59.21
CA LEU A 16 -14.56 -16.62 57.88
C LEU A 16 -15.66 -16.46 56.83
N LEU A 17 -16.91 -16.82 57.16
CA LEU A 17 -18.06 -16.68 56.26
C LEU A 17 -18.30 -15.19 55.90
N SER A 18 -18.20 -14.30 56.89
CA SER A 18 -18.37 -12.86 56.68
C SER A 18 -17.24 -12.27 55.82
N LEU A 19 -16.00 -12.75 55.99
CA LEU A 19 -14.86 -12.32 55.19
C LEU A 19 -15.00 -12.76 53.73
N THR A 20 -15.48 -13.98 53.48
CA THR A 20 -15.74 -14.46 52.12
C THR A 20 -16.87 -13.70 51.42
N LEU A 21 -17.89 -13.27 52.17
CA LEU A 21 -19.00 -12.50 51.60
C LEU A 21 -18.56 -11.09 51.16
N VAL A 22 -17.64 -10.46 51.89
CA VAL A 22 -17.08 -9.13 51.56
C VAL A 22 -16.14 -9.19 50.35
N ILE A 23 -15.42 -10.30 50.15
CA ILE A 23 -14.57 -10.47 48.96
C ILE A 23 -15.43 -10.66 47.70
N PHE A 24 -16.55 -11.39 47.80
CA PHE A 24 -17.46 -11.59 46.66
C PHE A 24 -18.17 -10.32 46.20
N THR A 25 -18.42 -9.36 47.08
CA THR A 25 -19.06 -8.08 46.69
C THR A 25 -18.12 -7.12 45.96
N GLN A 26 -16.79 -7.34 46.01
CA GLN A 26 -15.80 -6.52 45.30
C GLN A 26 -15.60 -6.95 43.84
N ILE A 27 -16.04 -8.16 43.45
CA ILE A 27 -15.82 -8.70 42.09
C ILE A 27 -16.91 -8.23 41.10
N GLY A 28 -18.02 -7.68 41.58
CA GLY A 28 -19.24 -7.43 40.77
C GLY A 28 -19.29 -6.13 39.95
N CYS A 29 -18.25 -5.31 39.90
CA CYS A 29 -18.32 -4.01 39.21
C CYS A 29 -16.97 -3.55 38.65
N GLN A 30 -16.27 -4.40 37.92
CA GLN A 30 -15.25 -3.90 37.00
C GLN A 30 -15.99 -3.33 35.79
N LYS A 31 -16.21 -2.01 35.82
CA LYS A 31 -16.69 -1.25 34.67
C LYS A 31 -15.62 -1.40 33.60
N GLU A 32 -15.91 -2.24 32.60
CA GLU A 32 -15.01 -2.49 31.48
C GLU A 32 -14.63 -1.13 30.88
N GLU A 33 -13.35 -0.79 30.96
CA GLU A 33 -12.89 0.49 30.44
C GLU A 33 -13.15 0.49 28.93
N PRO A 34 -13.71 1.59 28.37
CA PRO A 34 -13.98 1.64 26.95
C PRO A 34 -12.66 1.47 26.19
N VAL A 35 -12.61 0.47 25.30
CA VAL A 35 -11.42 0.20 24.51
C VAL A 35 -11.09 1.45 23.69
N THR A 36 -9.90 1.99 23.92
CA THR A 36 -9.44 3.19 23.22
C THR A 36 -8.91 2.83 21.83
N ARG A 37 -9.02 3.76 20.87
CA ARG A 37 -8.42 3.60 19.54
C ARG A 37 -6.94 3.18 19.60
N GLN A 38 -6.20 3.72 20.56
CA GLN A 38 -4.79 3.39 20.72
C GLN A 38 -4.57 1.93 21.10
N GLN A 39 -5.40 1.38 22.00
CA GLN A 39 -5.34 -0.04 22.37
C GLN A 39 -5.67 -0.92 21.16
N VAL A 40 -6.72 -0.57 20.42
CA VAL A 40 -7.11 -1.30 19.21
C VAL A 40 -6.01 -1.30 18.15
N LEU A 41 -5.45 -0.12 17.85
CA LEU A 41 -4.34 0.00 16.92
C LEU A 41 -3.12 -0.82 17.39
N SER A 42 -2.80 -0.75 18.68
CA SER A 42 -1.69 -1.51 19.26
C SER A 42 -1.86 -3.03 19.12
N GLU A 43 -3.07 -3.54 19.30
CA GLU A 43 -3.36 -4.97 19.14
C GLU A 43 -3.21 -5.41 17.67
N GLY A 44 -3.81 -4.66 16.74
CA GLY A 44 -3.69 -4.97 15.32
C GLY A 44 -2.25 -4.87 14.81
N PHE A 45 -1.47 -3.90 15.29
CA PHE A 45 -0.03 -3.83 14.98
C PHE A 45 0.75 -5.00 15.58
N SER A 46 0.39 -5.47 16.79
CA SER A 46 1.01 -6.68 17.34
C SER A 46 0.78 -7.92 16.47
N LEU A 47 -0.41 -8.06 15.87
CA LEU A 47 -0.70 -9.12 14.90
C LEU A 47 0.18 -8.98 13.64
N MET A 48 0.36 -7.76 13.13
CA MET A 48 1.24 -7.47 12.00
C MET A 48 2.70 -7.81 12.29
N ASP A 49 3.21 -7.43 13.47
CA ASP A 49 4.59 -7.71 13.90
C ASP A 49 4.87 -9.21 14.02
N GLN A 50 3.85 -10.00 14.38
CA GLN A 50 3.89 -11.47 14.40
C GLN A 50 3.77 -12.09 12.99
N GLY A 51 3.58 -11.30 11.94
CA GLY A 51 3.35 -11.77 10.57
C GLY A 51 1.96 -12.37 10.34
N ARG A 52 1.02 -12.19 11.28
CA ARG A 52 -0.35 -12.71 11.23
C ARG A 52 -1.25 -11.77 10.43
N TRP A 53 -0.91 -11.55 9.16
CA TRP A 53 -1.53 -10.54 8.32
C TRP A 53 -3.03 -10.73 8.11
N ASP A 54 -3.48 -11.98 7.92
CA ASP A 54 -4.90 -12.27 7.70
C ASP A 54 -5.75 -11.92 8.94
N GLU A 55 -5.23 -12.20 10.14
CA GLU A 55 -5.88 -11.88 11.40
C GLU A 55 -5.87 -10.38 11.66
N ALA A 56 -4.76 -9.69 11.38
CA ALA A 56 -4.67 -8.23 11.47
C ALA A 56 -5.68 -7.54 10.52
N ILE A 57 -5.81 -8.02 9.29
CA ILE A 57 -6.79 -7.50 8.31
C ILE A 57 -8.21 -7.71 8.84
N SER A 58 -8.55 -8.93 9.26
CA SER A 58 -9.88 -9.24 9.80
C SER A 58 -10.20 -8.38 11.02
N TYR A 59 -9.23 -8.20 11.92
CA TYR A 59 -9.36 -7.37 13.11
C TYR A 59 -9.61 -5.90 12.75
N PHE A 60 -8.80 -5.31 11.87
CA PHE A 60 -9.00 -3.91 11.48
C PHE A 60 -10.28 -3.68 10.68
N GLN A 61 -10.79 -4.68 9.95
CA GLN A 61 -12.09 -4.59 9.29
C GLN A 61 -13.23 -4.48 10.32
N ASP A 62 -13.22 -5.33 11.34
CA ASP A 62 -14.20 -5.29 12.44
C ASP A 62 -14.15 -3.94 13.20
N VAL A 63 -12.94 -3.46 13.48
CA VAL A 63 -12.74 -2.14 14.10
C VAL A 63 -13.28 -1.02 13.23
N LEU A 64 -13.07 -1.09 11.91
CA LEU A 64 -13.50 -0.05 10.97
C LEU A 64 -15.02 0.11 10.93
N ASP A 65 -15.77 -0.97 11.16
CA ASP A 65 -17.23 -0.95 11.24
C ASP A 65 -17.75 -0.14 12.44
N HIS A 66 -16.91 0.03 13.47
CA HIS A 66 -17.24 0.76 14.70
C HIS A 66 -16.54 2.12 14.83
N ASP A 67 -15.33 2.26 14.28
CA ASP A 67 -14.52 3.48 14.29
C ASP A 67 -13.93 3.75 12.89
N PRO A 68 -14.67 4.42 11.99
CA PRO A 68 -14.25 4.67 10.61
C PRO A 68 -13.17 5.76 10.48
N HIS A 69 -12.31 5.92 11.48
CA HIS A 69 -11.26 6.93 11.54
C HIS A 69 -10.08 6.60 10.61
N TYR A 70 -9.46 7.63 10.02
CA TYR A 70 -8.39 7.46 9.04
C TYR A 70 -7.19 6.63 9.55
N HIS A 71 -6.80 6.72 10.83
CA HIS A 71 -5.76 5.87 11.43
C HIS A 71 -6.09 4.37 11.34
N VAL A 72 -7.35 3.98 11.54
CA VAL A 72 -7.79 2.58 11.38
C VAL A 72 -7.70 2.17 9.92
N LYS A 73 -8.16 3.02 8.99
CA LYS A 73 -8.03 2.80 7.54
C LYS A 73 -6.57 2.67 7.10
N LEU A 74 -5.68 3.50 7.63
CA LEU A 74 -4.25 3.46 7.38
C LEU A 74 -3.62 2.17 7.93
N ALA A 75 -4.02 1.74 9.12
CA ALA A 75 -3.57 0.48 9.70
C ALA A 75 -4.06 -0.73 8.89
N LEU A 76 -5.33 -0.74 8.45
CA LEU A 76 -5.88 -1.75 7.55
C LEU A 76 -5.13 -1.80 6.20
N ALA A 77 -4.90 -0.64 5.58
CA ALA A 77 -4.11 -0.55 4.35
C ALA A 77 -2.66 -1.02 4.54
N SER A 78 -2.08 -0.79 5.73
CA SER A 78 -0.76 -1.28 6.10
C SER A 78 -0.73 -2.79 6.29
N ALA A 79 -1.77 -3.39 6.85
CA ALA A 79 -1.90 -4.84 6.97
C ALA A 79 -2.01 -5.50 5.59
N TYR A 80 -2.79 -4.93 4.67
CA TYR A 80 -2.84 -5.37 3.26
C TYR A 80 -1.47 -5.27 2.57
N ALA A 81 -0.78 -4.13 2.71
CA ALA A 81 0.56 -3.95 2.14
C ALA A 81 1.57 -4.95 2.72
N GLY A 82 1.54 -5.17 4.03
CA GLY A 82 2.37 -6.17 4.71
C GLY A 82 2.13 -7.59 4.21
N ARG A 83 0.86 -7.98 4.00
CA ARG A 83 0.49 -9.27 3.38
C ARG A 83 1.02 -9.42 1.96
N ALA A 84 1.07 -8.31 1.22
CA ALA A 84 1.67 -8.25 -0.12
C ALA A 84 3.21 -8.33 -0.13
N GLY A 85 3.86 -8.38 1.05
CA GLY A 85 5.31 -8.36 1.19
C GLY A 85 5.93 -6.95 1.16
N ILE A 86 5.10 -5.91 1.28
CA ILE A 86 5.52 -4.51 1.24
C ILE A 86 5.62 -3.97 2.66
N LYS A 87 6.86 -3.70 3.11
CA LYS A 87 7.12 -3.02 4.37
C LYS A 87 7.55 -1.59 4.10
N ILE A 88 6.74 -0.62 4.51
CA ILE A 88 7.06 0.81 4.42
C ILE A 88 7.59 1.22 5.79
N GLU A 89 8.84 0.84 6.08
CA GLU A 89 9.47 1.14 7.38
C GLU A 89 9.84 2.63 7.48
N GLN A 90 10.20 3.24 6.35
CA GLN A 90 10.44 4.68 6.23
C GLN A 90 10.03 5.16 4.85
N ILE A 91 8.96 5.95 4.78
CA ILE A 91 8.53 6.61 3.54
C ILE A 91 9.69 7.40 2.91
N TYR A 92 10.55 8.00 3.74
CA TYR A 92 11.72 8.78 3.30
C TYR A 92 12.84 7.95 2.67
N GLN A 93 12.93 6.64 2.91
CA GLN A 93 13.94 5.81 2.24
C GLN A 93 13.70 5.67 0.74
N PHE A 94 12.46 5.90 0.29
CA PHE A 94 12.14 5.99 -1.14
C PHE A 94 12.53 7.34 -1.77
N SER A 95 12.74 8.40 -0.97
CA SER A 95 13.01 9.76 -1.47
C SER A 95 14.47 10.19 -1.39
N VAL A 96 15.31 9.54 -0.57
CA VAL A 96 16.72 9.93 -0.45
C VAL A 96 17.54 9.24 -1.53
N VAL A 97 17.85 9.98 -2.60
CA VAL A 97 18.84 9.62 -3.61
C VAL A 97 20.21 9.65 -2.95
N LYS A 98 20.66 8.53 -2.39
CA LYS A 98 22.09 8.33 -2.15
C LYS A 98 22.76 8.25 -3.51
N GLU A 99 23.92 8.89 -3.67
CA GLU A 99 24.73 8.77 -4.87
C GLU A 99 25.12 7.29 -5.04
N VAL A 100 24.41 6.60 -5.93
CA VAL A 100 24.77 5.25 -6.33
C VAL A 100 25.48 5.34 -7.67
N PRO A 101 26.60 4.61 -7.86
CA PRO A 101 27.29 4.57 -9.14
C PRO A 101 26.35 4.08 -10.24
N VAL A 102 26.04 4.97 -11.17
CA VAL A 102 25.14 4.71 -12.30
C VAL A 102 25.80 3.72 -13.25
N PRO A 103 25.16 2.59 -13.57
CA PRO A 103 25.69 1.68 -14.57
C PRO A 103 25.76 2.41 -15.92
N LYS A 104 26.96 2.48 -16.51
CA LYS A 104 27.14 3.04 -17.85
C LYS A 104 26.50 2.10 -18.86
N ILE A 105 25.44 2.57 -19.53
CA ILE A 105 24.82 1.84 -20.64
C ILE A 105 25.71 2.01 -21.87
N GLU A 106 26.59 1.05 -22.13
CA GLU A 106 27.41 1.03 -23.34
C GLU A 106 26.57 0.59 -24.55
N MET A 107 26.01 1.55 -25.29
CA MET A 107 25.40 1.27 -26.59
C MET A 107 26.48 1.17 -27.67
N LYS A 108 26.97 -0.05 -27.93
CA LYS A 108 27.95 -0.30 -28.99
C LYS A 108 27.41 0.17 -30.35
N GLY A 109 28.12 1.11 -30.98
CA GLY A 109 27.87 1.51 -32.37
C GLY A 109 26.92 2.71 -32.57
N LEU A 110 26.42 3.36 -31.51
CA LEU A 110 25.71 4.64 -31.63
C LEU A 110 26.57 5.78 -31.05
N ALA A 111 26.92 6.75 -31.89
CA ALA A 111 27.42 8.04 -31.42
C ALA A 111 26.22 8.86 -30.93
N LEU A 112 26.09 8.99 -29.60
CA LEU A 112 25.03 9.78 -29.00
C LEU A 112 25.51 11.22 -28.86
N ASP A 113 24.62 12.17 -29.13
CA ASP A 113 24.87 13.56 -28.78
C ASP A 113 24.87 13.73 -27.25
N LYS A 114 25.34 14.90 -26.80
CA LYS A 114 25.48 15.23 -25.38
C LYS A 114 24.13 15.22 -24.65
N GLN A 115 23.06 15.68 -25.29
CA GLN A 115 21.73 15.74 -24.68
C GLN A 115 21.18 14.33 -24.49
N THR A 116 21.27 13.49 -25.52
CA THR A 116 20.84 12.08 -25.42
C THR A 116 21.63 11.33 -24.35
N SER A 117 22.94 11.54 -24.27
CA SER A 117 23.80 10.92 -23.24
C SER A 117 23.38 11.34 -21.83
N ALA A 118 23.12 12.63 -21.60
CA ALA A 118 22.64 13.13 -20.31
C ALA A 118 21.25 12.58 -19.95
N THR A 119 20.35 12.47 -20.92
CA THR A 119 19.03 11.85 -20.73
C THR A 119 19.15 10.38 -20.33
N LEU A 120 20.04 9.62 -20.97
CA LEU A 120 20.28 8.22 -20.61
C LEU A 120 20.89 8.07 -19.23
N GLU A 121 21.81 8.95 -18.83
CA GLU A 121 22.37 8.94 -17.48
C GLU A 121 21.28 9.19 -16.43
N ASN A 122 20.41 10.18 -16.66
CA ASN A 122 19.27 10.46 -15.79
C ASN A 122 18.31 9.26 -15.74
N LEU A 123 17.99 8.66 -16.90
CA LEU A 123 17.14 7.48 -16.96
C LEU A 123 17.75 6.30 -16.19
N ALA A 124 19.07 6.07 -16.30
CA ALA A 124 19.76 5.02 -15.58
C ALA A 124 19.68 5.21 -14.05
N LYS A 125 19.80 6.45 -13.55
CA LYS A 125 19.55 6.79 -12.14
C LYS A 125 18.12 6.40 -11.73
N TYR A 126 17.12 6.79 -12.52
CA TYR A 126 15.72 6.43 -12.23
C TYR A 126 15.47 4.93 -12.29
N LEU A 127 16.09 4.20 -13.22
CA LEU A 127 15.97 2.74 -13.35
C LEU A 127 16.49 2.01 -12.11
N GLU A 128 17.55 2.52 -11.49
CA GLU A 128 18.07 1.90 -10.27
C GLU A 128 17.07 2.05 -9.11
N HIS A 129 16.49 3.23 -8.93
CA HIS A 129 15.41 3.43 -7.96
C HIS A 129 14.18 2.60 -8.30
N TRP A 130 13.86 2.52 -9.59
CA TRP A 130 12.78 1.69 -10.09
C TRP A 130 12.98 0.22 -9.71
N ASN A 131 14.21 -0.29 -9.80
CA ASN A 131 14.55 -1.66 -9.45
C ASN A 131 14.39 -1.96 -7.95
N LYS A 132 14.52 -0.95 -7.07
CA LYS A 132 14.30 -1.09 -5.62
C LYS A 132 12.82 -1.20 -5.25
N ILE A 133 11.92 -0.70 -6.10
CA ILE A 133 10.49 -0.87 -5.87
C ILE A 133 10.16 -2.36 -6.01
N PRO A 134 9.50 -3.00 -5.04
CA PRO A 134 9.11 -4.40 -5.16
C PRO A 134 8.13 -4.60 -6.33
N ASP A 135 8.34 -5.68 -7.09
CA ASP A 135 7.40 -6.11 -8.12
C ASP A 135 6.41 -7.11 -7.51
N VAL A 136 5.13 -6.75 -7.49
CA VAL A 136 4.06 -7.57 -6.91
C VAL A 136 3.19 -8.18 -7.99
N GLN A 137 2.75 -9.42 -7.82
CA GLN A 137 1.90 -10.11 -8.79
C GLN A 137 0.79 -10.90 -8.08
N GLY A 138 -0.21 -11.37 -8.85
CA GLY A 138 -1.28 -12.24 -8.34
C GLY A 138 -1.98 -11.68 -7.09
N LYS A 139 -2.01 -12.48 -6.02
CA LYS A 139 -2.66 -12.14 -4.74
C LYS A 139 -2.06 -10.88 -4.10
N SER A 140 -0.74 -10.72 -4.13
CA SER A 140 -0.08 -9.53 -3.57
C SER A 140 -0.51 -8.24 -4.26
N ARG A 141 -0.74 -8.27 -5.59
CA ARG A 141 -1.28 -7.11 -6.29
C ARG A 141 -2.72 -6.80 -5.87
N ALA A 142 -3.55 -7.82 -5.68
CA ALA A 142 -4.91 -7.62 -5.18
C ALA A 142 -4.92 -6.97 -3.79
N ASP A 143 -3.99 -7.36 -2.92
CA ASP A 143 -3.82 -6.74 -1.61
C ASP A 143 -3.43 -5.25 -1.69
N ILE A 144 -2.53 -4.88 -2.61
CA ILE A 144 -2.20 -3.47 -2.86
C ILE A 144 -3.42 -2.68 -3.35
N LEU A 145 -4.25 -3.26 -4.22
CA LEU A 145 -5.48 -2.62 -4.67
C LEU A 145 -6.50 -2.46 -3.53
N SER A 146 -6.62 -3.44 -2.63
CA SER A 146 -7.45 -3.34 -1.42
C SER A 146 -6.95 -2.24 -0.48
N ALA A 147 -5.63 -2.13 -0.30
CA ALA A 147 -5.02 -1.05 0.47
C ALA A 147 -5.34 0.32 -0.13
N LEU A 148 -5.14 0.50 -1.44
CA LEU A 148 -5.45 1.76 -2.14
C LEU A 148 -6.94 2.13 -2.06
N LYS A 149 -7.84 1.15 -2.22
CA LYS A 149 -9.28 1.35 -2.08
C LYS A 149 -9.66 1.81 -0.68
N THR A 150 -9.04 1.24 0.35
CA THR A 150 -9.27 1.61 1.75
C THR A 150 -8.94 3.08 2.03
N LEU A 151 -7.98 3.65 1.29
CA LEU A 151 -7.50 5.03 1.47
C LEU A 151 -8.08 6.03 0.45
N GLU A 152 -8.92 5.60 -0.48
CA GLU A 152 -9.27 6.40 -1.67
C GLU A 152 -9.93 7.74 -1.31
N ASN A 153 -10.68 7.78 -0.20
CA ASN A 153 -11.46 8.93 0.25
C ASN A 153 -10.78 9.77 1.36
N GLU A 154 -9.56 9.42 1.77
CA GLU A 154 -8.89 10.06 2.91
C GLU A 154 -8.06 11.28 2.50
N ASN A 155 -8.30 12.47 3.05
CA ASN A 155 -7.58 13.69 2.62
C ASN A 155 -6.36 14.06 3.46
N GLU A 156 -6.06 13.29 4.50
CA GLU A 156 -4.90 13.53 5.36
C GLU A 156 -3.59 13.41 4.56
N PRO A 157 -2.71 14.44 4.59
CA PRO A 157 -1.49 14.44 3.77
C PRO A 157 -0.60 13.20 3.95
N GLY A 158 -0.47 12.73 5.20
CA GLY A 158 0.30 11.51 5.49
C GLY A 158 -0.30 10.24 4.89
N VAL A 159 -1.64 10.14 4.85
CA VAL A 159 -2.35 9.02 4.23
C VAL A 159 -2.20 9.08 2.70
N ARG A 160 -2.27 10.26 2.10
CA ARG A 160 -2.07 10.45 0.67
C ARG A 160 -0.64 10.15 0.24
N LEU A 161 0.34 10.54 1.04
CA LEU A 161 1.73 10.15 0.81
C LEU A 161 1.92 8.63 0.84
N TYR A 162 1.30 7.96 1.81
CA TYR A 162 1.32 6.50 1.89
C TYR A 162 0.63 5.85 0.66
N SER A 163 -0.53 6.36 0.25
CA SER A 163 -1.24 5.94 -0.97
C SER A 163 -0.37 6.12 -2.22
N ALA A 164 0.32 7.24 -2.36
CA ALA A 164 1.24 7.50 -3.47
C ALA A 164 2.35 6.43 -3.56
N VAL A 165 2.94 6.03 -2.42
CA VAL A 165 3.95 4.95 -2.38
C VAL A 165 3.35 3.62 -2.85
N LEU A 166 2.15 3.26 -2.38
CA LEU A 166 1.47 2.05 -2.83
C LEU A 166 1.09 2.09 -4.32
N ARG A 167 0.71 3.27 -4.85
CA ARG A 167 0.45 3.44 -6.28
C ARG A 167 1.71 3.25 -7.10
N ILE A 168 2.87 3.72 -6.64
CA ILE A 168 4.14 3.46 -7.33
C ILE A 168 4.42 1.95 -7.45
N VAL A 169 4.19 1.18 -6.37
CA VAL A 169 4.29 -0.28 -6.39
C VAL A 169 3.31 -0.90 -7.40
N ASN A 170 2.05 -0.44 -7.42
CA ASN A 170 1.06 -0.93 -8.39
C ASN A 170 1.39 -0.53 -9.84
N VAL A 171 1.93 0.67 -10.08
CA VAL A 171 2.39 1.09 -11.41
C VAL A 171 3.52 0.18 -11.87
N LYS A 172 4.50 -0.12 -11.00
CA LYS A 172 5.57 -1.07 -11.34
C LYS A 172 5.03 -2.45 -11.70
N SER A 173 4.17 -3.02 -10.86
CA SER A 173 3.50 -4.29 -11.13
C SER A 173 2.77 -4.29 -12.47
N THR A 174 2.02 -3.22 -12.74
CA THR A 174 1.28 -3.06 -14.00
C THR A 174 2.24 -3.01 -15.18
N ILE A 175 3.36 -2.29 -15.04
CA ILE A 175 4.37 -2.17 -16.10
C ILE A 175 5.04 -3.52 -16.37
N SER A 176 5.54 -4.19 -15.32
CA SER A 176 6.19 -5.50 -15.44
C SER A 176 5.29 -6.51 -16.16
N GLN A 177 4.03 -6.61 -15.76
CA GLN A 177 3.08 -7.54 -16.36
C GLN A 177 2.84 -7.25 -17.85
N GLY A 178 2.71 -5.98 -18.24
CA GLY A 178 2.48 -5.65 -19.64
C GLY A 178 3.70 -5.86 -20.52
N VAL A 179 4.89 -5.56 -20.01
CA VAL A 179 6.16 -5.83 -20.70
C VAL A 179 6.36 -7.34 -20.89
N GLU A 180 6.11 -8.15 -19.86
CA GLU A 180 6.17 -9.60 -19.95
C GLU A 180 5.19 -10.15 -21.00
N ASN A 181 3.92 -9.74 -20.93
CA ASN A 181 2.89 -10.14 -21.89
C ASN A 181 3.23 -9.73 -23.32
N PHE A 182 3.82 -8.54 -23.50
CA PHE A 182 4.27 -8.06 -24.80
C PHE A 182 5.44 -8.90 -25.33
N ASN A 183 6.44 -9.18 -24.50
CA ASN A 183 7.59 -10.00 -24.87
C ASN A 183 7.18 -11.43 -25.26
N LEU A 184 6.29 -12.07 -24.48
CA LEU A 184 5.76 -13.40 -24.81
C LEU A 184 5.03 -13.40 -26.16
N ARG A 185 4.30 -12.33 -26.47
CA ARG A 185 3.62 -12.17 -27.76
C ARG A 185 4.58 -11.93 -28.92
N LEU A 186 5.64 -11.16 -28.70
CA LEU A 186 6.67 -10.94 -29.72
C LEU A 186 7.46 -12.23 -30.02
N GLN A 187 7.80 -13.00 -28.99
CA GLN A 187 8.54 -14.25 -29.16
C GLN A 187 7.73 -15.32 -29.92
N SER A 188 6.40 -15.29 -29.80
CA SER A 188 5.52 -16.27 -30.46
C SER A 188 5.19 -15.92 -31.92
N LYS A 189 5.60 -14.75 -32.43
CA LYS A 189 5.21 -14.28 -33.77
C LYS A 189 6.41 -13.84 -34.62
N LYS A 190 6.39 -14.23 -35.89
CA LYS A 190 7.39 -13.83 -36.89
C LYS A 190 7.19 -12.41 -37.43
N LYS A 191 5.96 -11.91 -37.37
CA LYS A 191 5.56 -10.56 -37.83
C LYS A 191 4.67 -9.92 -36.79
N ILE A 192 4.80 -8.61 -36.59
CA ILE A 192 3.96 -7.83 -35.68
C ILE A 192 2.91 -7.12 -36.52
N CYS A 193 1.63 -7.40 -36.25
CA CYS A 193 0.54 -6.74 -36.95
C CYS A 193 -0.03 -5.57 -36.13
N THR A 194 -0.69 -4.62 -36.79
CA THR A 194 -1.34 -3.47 -36.13
C THR A 194 -2.31 -3.90 -35.01
N GLN A 195 -3.05 -4.99 -35.22
CA GLN A 195 -3.93 -5.59 -34.21
C GLN A 195 -3.21 -6.09 -32.95
N ASP A 196 -1.93 -6.44 -33.06
CA ASP A 196 -1.13 -6.93 -31.93
C ASP A 196 -0.72 -5.79 -30.99
N LEU A 197 -0.70 -4.55 -31.48
CA LEU A 197 -0.38 -3.35 -30.72
C LEU A 197 -1.57 -2.82 -29.90
N LYS A 198 -2.81 -3.14 -30.28
CA LYS A 198 -4.01 -2.64 -29.59
C LYS A 198 -4.02 -2.99 -28.09
N PRO A 199 -3.72 -4.24 -27.68
CA PRO A 199 -3.65 -4.56 -26.25
C PRO A 199 -2.53 -3.82 -25.52
N TYR A 200 -1.41 -3.53 -26.20
CA TYR A 200 -0.32 -2.75 -25.62
C TYR A 200 -0.72 -1.30 -25.39
N VAL A 201 -1.39 -0.66 -26.36
CA VAL A 201 -1.90 0.70 -26.17
C VAL A 201 -2.95 0.75 -25.05
N ASN A 202 -3.88 -0.20 -25.01
CA ASN A 202 -4.87 -0.28 -23.93
C ASN A 202 -4.19 -0.46 -22.55
N TRP A 203 -3.15 -1.28 -22.48
CA TRP A 203 -2.36 -1.44 -21.26
C TRP A 203 -1.63 -0.15 -20.89
N SER A 204 -1.04 0.56 -21.86
CA SER A 204 -0.36 1.83 -21.60
C SER A 204 -1.33 2.89 -21.06
N GLY A 205 -2.58 2.89 -21.53
CA GLY A 205 -3.66 3.73 -20.97
C GLY A 205 -3.83 3.49 -19.47
N LYS A 206 -3.88 2.24 -19.02
CA LYS A 206 -3.98 1.90 -17.58
C LYS A 206 -2.76 2.36 -16.77
N VAL A 207 -1.58 2.34 -17.37
CA VAL A 207 -0.36 2.89 -16.74
C VAL A 207 -0.52 4.39 -16.55
N PHE A 208 -0.96 5.13 -17.57
CA PHE A 208 -1.18 6.57 -17.46
C PHE A 208 -2.30 6.95 -16.48
N GLU A 209 -3.42 6.22 -16.48
CA GLU A 209 -4.48 6.39 -15.47
C GLU A 209 -3.91 6.24 -14.04
N SER A 210 -3.04 5.25 -13.84
CA SER A 210 -2.39 5.04 -12.54
C SER A 210 -1.43 6.18 -12.18
N LEU A 211 -0.75 6.77 -13.18
CA LEU A 211 0.09 7.95 -12.98
C LEU A 211 -0.71 9.21 -12.66
N ILE A 212 -1.90 9.39 -13.25
CA ILE A 212 -2.83 10.48 -12.90
C ILE A 212 -3.29 10.36 -11.44
N LEU A 213 -3.62 9.16 -10.99
CA LEU A 213 -4.01 8.92 -9.59
C LEU A 213 -2.82 9.16 -8.64
N LEU A 214 -1.61 8.77 -9.05
CA LEU A 214 -0.39 9.05 -8.29
C LEU A 214 -0.14 10.56 -8.14
N THR A 215 -0.25 11.34 -9.23
CA THR A 215 -0.05 12.79 -9.15
C THR A 215 -1.13 13.47 -8.31
N SER A 216 -2.36 12.96 -8.33
CA SER A 216 -3.43 13.42 -7.44
C SER A 216 -3.13 13.18 -5.97
N ASP A 217 -2.59 12.01 -5.61
CA ASP A 217 -2.18 11.73 -4.23
C ASP A 217 -1.00 12.64 -3.80
N LEU A 218 -0.03 12.87 -4.69
CA LEU A 218 1.10 13.77 -4.43
C LEU A 218 0.66 15.24 -4.26
N GLU A 219 -0.34 15.68 -5.03
CA GLU A 219 -0.95 17.01 -4.89
C GLU A 219 -1.50 17.24 -3.48
N LEU A 220 -2.21 16.25 -2.94
CA LEU A 220 -2.80 16.30 -1.60
C LEU A 220 -1.76 16.09 -0.49
N ALA A 221 -0.74 15.27 -0.75
CA ALA A 221 0.36 15.04 0.19
C ALA A 221 1.27 16.26 0.36
N PHE A 222 1.45 17.07 -0.70
CA PHE A 222 2.35 18.22 -0.72
C PHE A 222 1.63 19.49 -1.22
N PRO A 223 0.80 20.13 -0.38
CA PRO A 223 -0.01 21.28 -0.80
C PRO A 223 0.81 22.45 -1.38
N GLU A 224 2.04 22.66 -0.89
CA GLU A 224 2.93 23.72 -1.40
C GLU A 224 3.37 23.50 -2.86
N GLN A 225 3.36 22.25 -3.33
CA GLN A 225 3.73 21.86 -4.69
C GLN A 225 2.51 21.56 -5.57
N LYS A 226 1.29 21.83 -5.08
CA LYS A 226 0.02 21.50 -5.75
C LYS A 226 0.02 21.92 -7.23
N LYS A 227 0.42 23.16 -7.53
CA LYS A 227 0.46 23.69 -8.91
C LYS A 227 1.37 22.86 -9.82
N ASN A 228 2.54 22.44 -9.33
CA ASN A 228 3.47 21.63 -10.11
C ASN A 228 2.88 20.26 -10.45
N TYR A 229 2.24 19.60 -9.48
CA TYR A 229 1.59 18.31 -9.70
C TYR A 229 0.36 18.41 -10.60
N GLU A 230 -0.41 19.49 -10.49
CA GLU A 230 -1.53 19.78 -11.38
C GLU A 230 -1.07 19.96 -12.84
N GLU A 231 -0.01 20.73 -13.07
CA GLU A 231 0.58 20.89 -14.41
C GLU A 231 1.06 19.56 -15.01
N ILE A 232 1.68 18.70 -14.18
CA ILE A 232 2.10 17.35 -14.60
C ILE A 232 0.87 16.50 -14.94
N ARG A 233 -0.17 16.52 -14.11
CA ARG A 233 -1.41 15.77 -14.33
C ARG A 233 -2.07 16.16 -15.66
N VAL A 234 -2.18 17.47 -15.95
CA VAL A 234 -2.74 17.97 -17.21
C VAL A 234 -1.95 17.46 -18.42
N LYS A 235 -0.62 17.43 -18.35
CA LYS A 235 0.22 16.88 -19.43
C LYS A 235 0.01 15.38 -19.63
N ILE A 236 -0.12 14.61 -18.54
CA ILE A 236 -0.41 13.17 -18.63
C ILE A 236 -1.79 12.94 -19.24
N ASP A 237 -2.79 13.72 -18.81
CA ASP A 237 -4.16 13.63 -19.33
C ASP A 237 -4.23 13.94 -20.83
N ASP A 238 -3.51 14.96 -21.30
CA ASP A 238 -3.38 15.27 -22.73
C ASP A 238 -2.79 14.08 -23.52
N VAL A 239 -1.75 13.42 -22.99
CA VAL A 239 -1.21 12.19 -23.61
C VAL A 239 -2.26 11.07 -23.64
N VAL A 240 -3.01 10.86 -22.55
CA VAL A 240 -4.09 9.86 -22.50
C VAL A 240 -5.17 10.15 -23.56
N ASN A 241 -5.56 11.42 -23.69
CA ASN A 241 -6.56 11.86 -24.65
C ASN A 241 -6.07 11.69 -26.09
N GLN A 242 -4.82 12.06 -26.38
CA GLN A 242 -4.21 11.84 -27.70
C GLN A 242 -4.16 10.35 -28.04
N VAL A 243 -3.74 9.50 -27.09
CA VAL A 243 -3.66 8.06 -27.29
C VAL A 243 -5.04 7.44 -27.49
N SER A 244 -6.05 7.89 -26.75
CA SER A 244 -7.43 7.38 -26.86
C SER A 244 -8.11 7.79 -28.18
N ASN A 245 -7.70 8.92 -28.76
CA ASN A 245 -8.20 9.44 -30.04
C ASN A 245 -7.43 8.91 -31.26
N LEU A 246 -6.38 8.10 -31.07
CA LEU A 246 -5.67 7.47 -32.19
C LEU A 246 -6.63 6.53 -32.95
N SER A 247 -6.95 6.91 -34.19
CA SER A 247 -7.70 6.03 -35.09
C SER A 247 -6.82 4.82 -35.45
N TRP A 248 -7.27 3.63 -35.08
CA TRP A 248 -6.58 2.40 -35.43
C TRP A 248 -6.73 2.12 -36.93
N PRO A 249 -5.64 1.85 -37.67
CA PRO A 249 -5.74 1.49 -39.08
C PRO A 249 -6.61 0.25 -39.23
N VAL A 250 -7.62 0.35 -40.10
CA VAL A 250 -8.56 -0.75 -40.39
C VAL A 250 -7.84 -1.91 -41.09
N SER A 251 -6.77 -1.62 -41.81
CA SER A 251 -5.97 -2.64 -42.48
C SER A 251 -5.02 -3.34 -41.50
N ASN A 252 -5.06 -4.68 -41.53
CA ASN A 252 -4.16 -5.55 -40.76
C ASN A 252 -2.77 -5.58 -41.42
N GLN A 253 -2.05 -4.46 -41.37
CA GLN A 253 -0.68 -4.38 -41.84
C GLN A 253 0.25 -5.07 -40.83
N CYS A 254 1.15 -5.91 -41.35
CA CYS A 254 2.11 -6.65 -40.54
C CYS A 254 3.53 -6.32 -40.99
N TYR A 255 4.40 -6.04 -40.01
CA TYR A 255 5.81 -5.70 -40.18
C TYR A 255 6.68 -6.88 -39.75
#